data_AF-A0A967K0T3-F1
#
_entry.id   AF-A0A967K0T3-F1
#
_cell.length_a   1.000
_cell.length_b   1.000
_cell.length_c   1.000
_cell.angle_alpha   90.00
_cell.angle_beta   90.00
_cell.angle_gamma   90.00
#
_symmetry.space_group_name_H-M   'P 1'
#
loop_
_entity.id
_entity.type
_entity.pdbx_description
1 polymer ?
#
loop_
_entity_poly.entity_id
_entity_poly.type
_entity_poly.pdbx_seq_one_letter_code
_entity_poly.pdbx_strand_id
1 'polypeptide(L)'
;MEASAYDAVDELSRIAAELHAAAALPALFAMTDPERTPDVVAFAKGLPDGAGLILRHFGQTGPRMASMDLAAVASAKGLVYLIGADPDLAAIVGARG
;
A
#
# COMPACT_ATOMS: atom_id res chain seq x y z
N MET A 1 36.82 11.00 -7.53
CA MET A 1 36.02 10.08 -8.37
C MET A 1 34.58 10.51 -8.15
N GLU A 2 33.93 11.05 -9.18
CA GLU A 2 32.55 11.56 -9.06
C GLU A 2 31.59 10.38 -8.94
N ALA A 3 30.78 10.35 -7.88
CA ALA A 3 29.78 9.32 -7.69
C ALA A 3 28.72 9.41 -8.81
N SER A 4 28.47 8.30 -9.48
CA SER A 4 27.47 8.18 -10.53
C SER A 4 26.06 8.23 -9.92
N ALA A 5 25.07 8.64 -10.71
CA ALA A 5 23.66 8.51 -10.33
C ALA A 5 23.28 7.06 -9.95
N TYR A 6 24.02 6.05 -10.45
CA TYR A 6 23.87 4.65 -10.06
C TYR A 6 24.38 4.35 -8.64
N ASP A 7 25.47 4.99 -8.22
CA ASP A 7 26.01 4.80 -6.86
C ASP A 7 25.00 5.27 -5.80
N ALA A 8 24.25 6.33 -6.11
CA ALA A 8 23.18 6.84 -5.25
C ALA A 8 21.96 5.89 -5.17
N VAL A 9 21.65 5.17 -6.26
CA VAL A 9 20.56 4.17 -6.25
C VAL A 9 20.94 2.95 -5.41
N ASP A 10 22.19 2.50 -5.51
CA ASP A 10 22.69 1.37 -4.72
C ASP A 10 22.77 1.70 -3.22
N GLU A 11 23.18 2.92 -2.88
CA GLU A 11 23.18 3.42 -1.52
C GLU A 11 21.75 3.54 -0.96
N LEU A 12 20.81 4.07 -1.75
CA LEU A 12 19.40 4.11 -1.38
C LEU A 12 18.82 2.70 -1.17
N SER A 13 19.17 1.75 -2.03
CA SER A 13 18.71 0.36 -1.93
C SER A 13 19.21 -0.31 -0.64
N ARG A 14 20.48 -0.08 -0.27
CA ARG A 14 21.03 -0.58 1.00
C ARG A 14 20.34 0.01 2.22
N ILE A 15 20.18 1.34 2.26
CA ILE A 15 19.49 2.02 3.37
C ILE A 15 18.04 1.51 3.48
N ALA A 16 17.35 1.33 2.34
CA ALA A 16 16.01 0.77 2.33
C ALA A 16 15.97 -0.66 2.88
N ALA A 17 16.96 -1.50 2.57
CA ALA A 17 17.06 -2.85 3.11
C ALA A 17 17.31 -2.86 4.64
N GLU A 18 18.17 -1.98 5.15
CA GLU A 18 18.43 -1.84 6.58
C GLU A 18 17.19 -1.34 7.33
N LEU A 19 16.51 -0.33 6.80
CA LEU A 19 15.25 0.18 7.36
C LEU A 19 14.14 -0.86 7.30
N HIS A 20 14.06 -1.65 6.23
CA HIS A 20 13.11 -2.75 6.10
C HIS A 20 13.33 -3.80 7.18
N ALA A 21 14.58 -4.20 7.44
CA ALA A 21 14.93 -5.14 8.51
C ALA A 21 14.59 -4.59 9.91
N ALA A 22 14.78 -3.29 10.13
CA ALA A 22 14.52 -2.65 11.42
C ALA A 22 13.02 -2.38 11.69
N ALA A 23 12.24 -2.05 10.66
CA ALA A 23 10.86 -1.58 10.80
C ALA A 23 9.80 -2.57 10.31
N ALA A 24 10.20 -3.72 9.74
CA ALA A 24 9.30 -4.72 9.15
C ALA A 24 8.26 -4.11 8.19
N LEU A 25 8.67 -3.06 7.46
CA LEU A 25 7.80 -2.39 6.48
C LEU A 25 7.61 -3.28 5.26
N PRO A 26 6.49 -3.21 4.53
CA PRO A 26 6.38 -3.85 3.23
C PRO A 26 7.51 -3.45 2.27
N ALA A 27 8.01 -4.42 1.50
CA ALA A 27 9.00 -4.16 0.45
C ALA A 27 8.39 -3.42 -0.77
N LEU A 28 7.07 -3.45 -0.89
CA LEU A 28 6.29 -2.80 -1.95
C LEU A 28 5.09 -2.11 -1.35
N PHE A 29 4.87 -0.84 -1.74
CA PHE A 29 3.63 -0.13 -1.47
C PHE A 29 2.92 0.18 -2.78
N ALA A 30 1.69 -0.30 -2.91
CA ALA A 30 0.80 0.02 -4.01
C ALA A 30 -0.16 1.12 -3.57
N MET A 31 -0.16 2.23 -4.31
CA MET A 31 -0.98 3.39 -4.00
C MET A 31 -2.06 3.52 -5.07
N THR A 32 -3.33 3.41 -4.68
CA THR A 32 -4.45 3.34 -5.62
C THR A 32 -5.02 4.73 -5.88
N ASP A 33 -5.80 4.83 -6.94
CA ASP A 33 -6.51 6.05 -7.33
C ASP A 33 -7.76 5.63 -8.12
N PRO A 34 -8.96 6.21 -7.88
CA PRO A 34 -10.18 5.70 -8.48
C PRO A 34 -10.19 5.79 -10.01
N GLU A 35 -9.48 6.76 -10.60
CA GLU A 35 -9.41 6.93 -12.06
C GLU A 35 -8.39 5.98 -12.68
N ARG A 36 -7.23 5.78 -12.02
CA ARG A 36 -6.16 4.90 -12.51
C ARG A 36 -6.33 3.43 -12.13
N THR A 37 -7.13 3.15 -11.11
CA THR A 37 -7.37 1.81 -10.55
C THR A 37 -8.88 1.60 -10.31
N PRO A 38 -9.69 1.55 -11.38
CA PRO A 38 -11.15 1.49 -11.25
C PRO A 38 -11.64 0.19 -10.60
N ASP A 39 -10.94 -0.93 -10.80
CA ASP A 39 -11.17 -2.19 -10.08
C ASP A 39 -10.05 -2.45 -9.07
N VAL A 40 -10.17 -1.78 -7.94
CA VAL A 40 -9.16 -1.85 -6.87
C VAL A 40 -9.05 -3.23 -6.22
N VAL A 41 -10.15 -4.00 -6.20
CA VAL A 41 -10.18 -5.34 -5.60
C VAL A 41 -9.43 -6.33 -6.50
N ALA A 42 -9.66 -6.29 -7.81
CA ALA A 42 -8.89 -7.11 -8.75
C ALA A 42 -7.40 -6.75 -8.74
N PHE A 43 -7.09 -5.45 -8.68
CA PHE A 43 -5.72 -4.98 -8.54
C PHE A 43 -5.04 -5.53 -7.27
N ALA A 44 -5.70 -5.45 -6.10
CA ALA A 44 -5.15 -5.94 -4.84
C ALA A 44 -4.91 -7.45 -4.83
N LYS A 45 -5.74 -8.25 -5.51
CA LYS A 45 -5.55 -9.70 -5.63
C LYS A 45 -4.25 -10.06 -6.37
N GLY A 46 -3.81 -9.21 -7.30
CA GLY A 46 -2.57 -9.39 -8.05
C GLY A 46 -1.30 -8.98 -7.30
N LEU A 47 -1.41 -8.36 -6.13
CA LEU A 47 -0.24 -7.94 -5.37
C LEU A 47 0.52 -9.14 -4.76
N PRO A 48 1.83 -9.03 -4.57
CA PRO A 48 2.57 -9.97 -3.72
C PRO A 48 2.01 -9.99 -2.29
N ASP A 49 2.11 -11.14 -1.63
CA ASP A 49 1.75 -11.26 -0.22
C ASP A 49 2.66 -10.36 0.65
N GLY A 50 2.11 -9.81 1.72
CA GLY A 50 2.84 -8.88 2.60
C GLY A 50 3.06 -7.47 2.06
N ALA A 51 2.60 -7.16 0.84
CA ALA A 51 2.70 -5.80 0.29
C ALA A 51 1.84 -4.79 1.08
N GLY A 52 2.22 -3.51 1.02
CA GLY A 52 1.41 -2.41 1.49
C GLY A 52 0.41 -1.99 0.41
N LEU A 53 -0.84 -1.76 0.79
CA LEU A 53 -1.89 -1.26 -0.08
C LEU A 53 -2.51 0.00 0.53
N ILE A 54 -2.51 1.10 -0.22
CA ILE A 54 -3.08 2.38 0.21
C ILE A 54 -4.28 2.70 -0.68
N LEU A 55 -5.50 2.62 -0.12
CA LEU A 55 -6.73 3.02 -0.81
C LEU A 55 -6.89 4.53 -0.74
N ARG A 56 -6.69 5.22 -1.86
CA ARG A 56 -7.02 6.65 -1.96
C ARG A 56 -8.34 6.80 -2.68
N HIS A 57 -9.34 7.32 -1.98
CA HIS A 57 -10.70 7.46 -2.54
C HIS A 57 -11.20 8.89 -2.66
N PHE A 58 -10.45 9.87 -2.15
CA PHE A 58 -10.72 11.31 -2.28
C PHE A 58 -12.17 11.71 -1.93
N GLY A 59 -12.77 11.04 -0.94
CA GLY A 59 -14.13 11.32 -0.50
C GLY A 59 -15.25 10.90 -1.46
N GLN A 60 -14.96 10.11 -2.50
CA GLN A 60 -16.02 9.49 -3.32
C GLN A 60 -16.91 8.61 -2.42
N THR A 61 -18.19 8.46 -2.77
CA THR A 61 -19.21 7.78 -1.94
C THR A 61 -19.30 6.26 -2.16
N GLY A 62 -18.89 5.75 -3.33
CA GLY A 62 -18.78 4.31 -3.63
C GLY A 62 -17.68 3.44 -2.95
N PRO A 63 -16.62 3.98 -2.31
CA PRO A 63 -15.51 3.18 -1.76
C PRO A 63 -15.89 2.27 -0.60
N ARG A 64 -17.00 2.49 0.09
CA ARG A 64 -17.32 1.72 1.31
C ARG A 64 -17.43 0.22 1.05
N MET A 65 -18.16 -0.22 0.03
CA MET A 65 -18.25 -1.65 -0.28
C MET A 65 -16.90 -2.21 -0.77
N ALA A 66 -16.24 -1.51 -1.69
CA ALA A 66 -14.93 -1.93 -2.20
C ALA A 66 -13.87 -2.00 -1.08
N SER A 67 -13.95 -1.13 -0.07
CA SER A 67 -13.02 -1.08 1.06
C SER A 67 -13.18 -2.27 2.01
N MET A 68 -14.38 -2.82 2.14
CA MET A 68 -14.64 -4.05 2.91
C MET A 68 -14.10 -5.28 2.17
N ASP A 69 -14.36 -5.36 0.86
CA ASP A 69 -13.83 -6.45 0.03
C ASP A 69 -12.29 -6.42 0.00
N LEU A 70 -11.70 -5.22 -0.04
CA LEU A 70 -10.27 -5.02 0.08
C LEU A 70 -9.73 -5.47 1.45
N ALA A 71 -10.46 -5.22 2.54
CA ALA A 71 -10.03 -5.70 3.85
C ALA A 71 -9.97 -7.23 3.91
N ALA A 72 -10.90 -7.93 3.25
CA ALA A 72 -10.86 -9.39 3.14
C ALA A 72 -9.65 -9.87 2.34
N VAL A 73 -9.35 -9.23 1.19
CA VAL A 73 -8.16 -9.54 0.39
C VAL A 73 -6.87 -9.24 1.17
N ALA A 74 -6.82 -8.11 1.89
CA ALA A 74 -5.69 -7.71 2.70
C ALA A 74 -5.41 -8.71 3.82
N SER A 75 -6.45 -9.16 4.52
CA SER A 75 -6.34 -10.20 5.55
C SER A 75 -5.80 -11.51 4.96
N ALA A 76 -6.39 -11.97 3.85
CA ALA A 76 -6.00 -13.23 3.21
C ALA A 76 -4.55 -13.25 2.71
N LYS A 77 -4.03 -12.10 2.24
CA LYS A 77 -2.68 -11.96 1.67
C LYS A 77 -1.67 -11.35 2.64
N GLY A 78 -2.07 -11.09 3.88
CA GLY A 78 -1.23 -10.42 4.88
C GLY A 78 -0.79 -9.01 4.49
N LEU A 79 -1.61 -8.29 3.71
CA LEU A 79 -1.27 -6.94 3.25
C LEU A 79 -1.31 -5.94 4.41
N VAL A 80 -0.42 -4.95 4.37
CA VAL A 80 -0.55 -3.74 5.20
C VAL A 80 -1.51 -2.80 4.52
N TYR A 81 -2.78 -2.84 4.94
CA TYR A 81 -3.86 -2.04 4.36
C TYR A 81 -4.03 -0.70 5.07
N LEU A 82 -4.03 0.39 4.30
CA LEU A 82 -4.14 1.77 4.76
C LEU A 82 -5.20 2.53 3.95
N ILE A 83 -5.89 3.47 4.59
CA ILE A 83 -6.88 4.36 3.94
C ILE A 83 -6.34 5.79 3.88
N GLY A 84 -6.32 6.37 2.68
CA GLY A 84 -5.89 7.74 2.50
C GLY A 84 -6.94 8.75 2.93
N ALA A 85 -6.61 9.56 3.95
CA ALA A 85 -7.37 10.75 4.38
C ALA A 85 -8.82 10.51 4.86
N ASP A 86 -9.14 9.28 5.30
CA ASP A 86 -10.43 8.94 5.89
C ASP A 86 -10.24 7.99 7.10
N PRO A 87 -9.92 8.56 8.29
CA PRO A 87 -9.66 7.76 9.48
C PRO A 87 -10.90 7.01 9.98
N ASP A 88 -12.10 7.53 9.72
CA ASP A 88 -13.35 6.88 10.10
C ASP A 88 -13.55 5.60 9.27
N LEU A 89 -13.33 5.68 7.96
CA LEU A 89 -13.37 4.51 7.10
C LEU A 89 -12.28 3.50 7.48
N ALA A 90 -11.06 3.97 7.77
CA ALA A 90 -9.96 3.13 8.23
C ALA A 90 -10.37 2.29 9.46
N ALA A 91 -10.97 2.94 10.46
CA ALA A 91 -11.47 2.27 11.65
C ALA A 91 -12.59 1.26 11.35
N ILE A 92 -13.53 1.62 10.48
CA ILE A 92 -14.68 0.76 10.11
C ILE A 92 -14.22 -0.54 9.46
N VAL A 93 -13.19 -0.50 8.60
CA VAL A 93 -12.70 -1.66 7.86
C VAL A 93 -11.51 -2.36 8.51
N GLY A 94 -11.03 -1.85 9.66
CA GLY A 94 -9.88 -2.40 10.37
C GLY A 94 -8.55 -2.19 9.65
N ALA A 95 -8.41 -1.11 8.87
CA ALA A 95 -7.14 -0.71 8.28
C ALA A 95 -6.15 -0.25 9.37
N ARG A 96 -4.85 -0.34 9.08
CA ARG A 96 -3.77 0.00 10.04
C ARG A 96 -3.49 1.50 10.17
N GLY A 97 -4.16 2.33 9.38
CA GLY A 97 -4.02 3.78 9.36
C GLY A 97 -4.68 4.40 8.15
#